data_AF-H1LL33-F1
#
_entry.id   AF-H1LL33-F1
#
_cell.length_a   1.000
_cell.length_b   1.000
_cell.length_c   1.000
_cell.angle_alpha   90.00
_cell.angle_beta   90.00
_cell.angle_gamma   90.00
#
_symmetry.space_group_name_H-M   'P 1'
#
loop_
_entity.id
_entity.type
_entity.pdbx_description
1 polymer ?
#
loop_
_entity_poly.entity_id
_entity_poly.type
_entity_poly.pdbx_seq_one_letter_code
_entity_poly.pdbx_strand_id
1 'polypeptide(L)' 'MNGFVAVKSYKKGTHLSVKKLVKHNLTTRYQLSNGTYVTANKKLVIQGNY' A
#
# COMPACT_ATOMS: atom_id res chain seq x y z
N MET A 1 -13.85 -16.55 1.01
CA MET A 1 -13.52 -16.35 -0.43
C MET A 1 -12.18 -15.65 -0.48
N ASN A 2 -11.07 -16.38 -0.65
CA ASN A 2 -9.72 -15.82 -0.60
C ASN A 2 -9.21 -15.63 -2.04
N GLY A 3 -9.55 -14.49 -2.64
CA GLY A 3 -9.03 -14.11 -3.95
C GLY A 3 -7.64 -13.50 -3.80
N PHE A 4 -6.67 -13.99 -4.58
CA PHE A 4 -5.36 -13.38 -4.72
C PHE A 4 -5.53 -11.91 -5.17
N VAL A 5 -5.42 -10.96 -4.23
CA VAL A 5 -5.43 -9.54 -4.58
C VAL A 5 -4.09 -9.22 -5.22
N ALA A 6 -4.08 -9.05 -6.54
CA ALA A 6 -2.90 -8.59 -7.25
C ALA A 6 -2.40 -7.29 -6.61
N VAL A 7 -1.18 -7.32 -6.05
CA VAL A 7 -0.58 -6.15 -5.40
C VAL A 7 -0.27 -5.12 -6.48
N LYS A 8 -1.06 -4.05 -6.53
CA LYS A 8 -0.85 -2.96 -7.48
C LYS A 8 0.36 -2.14 -7.06
N SER A 9 1.41 -2.17 -7.89
CA SER A 9 2.60 -1.34 -7.73
C SER A 9 2.56 -0.12 -8.66
N TYR A 10 3.19 0.97 -8.24
CA TYR A 10 3.30 2.19 -9.02
C TYR A 10 4.76 2.40 -9.44
N LYS A 11 4.99 2.88 -10.67
CA LYS A 11 6.34 3.19 -11.14
C LYS A 11 6.91 4.36 -10.33
N LYS A 12 8.23 4.40 -10.16
CA LYS A 12 8.93 5.54 -9.56
C LYS A 12 8.57 6.82 -10.32
N GLY A 13 8.31 7.90 -9.58
CA GLY A 13 7.88 9.19 -10.15
C GLY A 13 6.37 9.31 -10.40
N THR A 14 5.57 8.28 -10.07
CA THR A 14 4.11 8.40 -10.11
C THR A 14 3.62 9.30 -8.97
N HIS A 15 2.89 10.37 -9.30
CA HIS A 15 2.27 11.23 -8.29
C HIS A 15 0.95 10.59 -7.83
N LEU A 16 0.85 10.34 -6.52
CA LEU A 16 -0.34 9.75 -5.91
C LEU A 16 -1.02 10.77 -5.01
N SER A 17 -2.31 10.99 -5.23
CA SER A 17 -3.12 11.86 -4.36
C SER A 17 -3.48 11.14 -3.07
N VAL A 18 -2.86 11.58 -1.98
CA VAL A 18 -3.07 11.04 -0.63
C VAL A 18 -4.14 11.87 0.09
N LYS A 19 -5.11 11.19 0.69
CA LYS A 19 -6.14 11.82 1.52
C LYS A 19 -5.71 11.96 2.97
N LYS A 20 -5.11 10.90 3.53
CA LYS A 20 -4.62 10.90 4.91
C LYS A 20 -3.53 9.85 5.14
N LEU A 21 -2.75 10.06 6.19
CA LEU A 21 -1.83 9.08 6.74
C LEU A 21 -2.56 8.23 7.79
N VAL A 22 -2.41 6.92 7.73
CA VAL A 22 -3.03 5.98 8.66
C VAL A 22 -1.95 5.12 9.31
N LYS A 23 -1.86 5.19 10.63
CA LYS A 23 -0.99 4.29 11.39
C LYS A 23 -1.66 2.92 11.51
N HIS A 24 -0.92 1.88 11.17
CA HIS A 24 -1.31 0.49 11.30
C HIS A 24 -0.17 -0.29 11.95
N ASN A 25 -0.35 -0.61 13.23
CA ASN A 25 0.64 -1.22 14.12
C ASN A 25 1.98 -0.44 14.09
N LEU A 26 3.02 -1.06 13.52
CA LEU A 26 4.37 -0.54 13.45
C LEU A 26 4.65 0.26 12.16
N THR A 27 3.63 0.46 11.31
CA THR A 27 3.81 1.10 10.00
C THR A 27 2.78 2.18 9.74
N THR A 28 3.18 3.21 9.02
CA THR A 28 2.28 4.23 8.49
C THR A 28 2.02 3.94 7.02
N ARG A 29 0.75 3.94 6.63
CA ARG A 29 0.32 3.78 5.24
C ARG A 29 -0.34 5.07 4.76
N TYR A 30 -0.19 5.37 3.48
CA TYR A 30 -0.85 6.49 2.85
C TYR A 30 -2.18 6.00 2.27
N GLN A 31 -3.29 6.56 2.74
CA GLN A 31 -4.59 6.29 2.15
C GLN A 31 -4.77 7.17 0.90
N LEU A 32 -5.03 6.52 -0.22
CA LEU A 32 -5.32 7.19 -1.48
C LEU A 32 -6.78 7.64 -1.53
N SER A 33 -7.08 8.57 -2.42
CA SER A 33 -8.44 9.12 -2.60
C SER A 33 -9.49 8.06 -2.93
N ASN A 34 -9.10 6.97 -3.60
CA ASN A 34 -9.95 5.82 -3.92
C ASN A 34 -10.15 4.84 -2.74
N GLY A 35 -9.71 5.19 -1.53
CA GLY A 35 -9.85 4.37 -0.31
C GLY A 35 -8.80 3.26 -0.16
N THR A 36 -7.97 3.02 -1.17
CA THR A 36 -6.88 2.04 -1.10
C THR A 36 -5.68 2.58 -0.31
N TYR A 37 -4.75 1.69 0.06
CA TYR A 37 -3.57 2.04 0.85
C TYR A 37 -2.29 1.73 0.08
N VAL A 38 -1.33 2.65 0.14
CA VAL A 38 0.03 2.43 -0.37
C VAL A 38 1.05 2.54 0.76
N THR A 39 2.05 1.67 0.73
CA THR A 39 3.19 1.69 1.67
C THR A 39 4.49 1.61 0.90
N ALA A 40 5.51 2.34 1.39
CA ALA A 40 6.87 2.25 0.88
C ALA A 40 7.70 1.14 1.58
N ASN A 41 7.13 0.44 2.56
CA ASN A 41 7.86 -0.58 3.32
C ASN A 41 7.97 -1.89 2.51
N LYS A 42 9.11 -2.09 1.83
CA LYS A 42 9.40 -3.28 1.02
C LYS A 42 9.28 -4.61 1.78
N LYS A 43 9.56 -4.64 3.09
CA LYS A 43 9.46 -5.88 3.89
C LYS A 43 8.03 -6.41 3.94
N LEU A 44 7.03 -5.52 4.04
CA LEU A 44 5.61 -5.89 4.04
C LEU A 44 5.10 -6.33 2.65
N VAL A 45 5.74 -5.86 1.58
CA VAL A 45 5.36 -6.24 0.21
C VAL A 45 5.89 -7.63 -0.14
N ILE A 46 7.10 -7.98 0.31
CA ILE A 46 7.74 -9.27 0.02
C ILE A 46 7.20 -10.37 0.95
N GLN A 47 6.90 -10.06 2.20
CA GLN A 47 6.45 -11.04 3.18
C GLN A 47 5.02 -11.55 2.97
N GLY A 48 4.21 -10.89 2.13
CA GLY A 48 2.87 -11.37 1.74
C GLY A 48 2.87 -12.40 0.60
N ASN A 49 4.03 -12.72 0.02
CA ASN A 49 4.18 -13.54 -1.19
C ASN A 49 4.86 -14.91 -0.93
N TYR A 50 4.90 -15.39 0.31
CA TYR A 50 5.41 -16.72 0.67
C TYR A 50 4.35 -17.53 1.42
#